data_AF-A0A392Q5R5-F1
#
_entry.id   AF-A0A392Q5R5-F1
#
_cell.length_a   1.000
_cell.length_b   1.000
_cell.length_c   1.000
_cell.angle_alpha   90.00
_cell.angle_beta   90.00
_cell.angle_gamma   90.00
#
_symmetry.space_group_name_H-M   'P 1'
#
loop_
_entity.id
_entity.type
_entity.pdbx_description
1 polymer ?
#
loop_
_entity_poly.entity_id
_entity_poly.type
_entity_poly.pdbx_seq_one_letter_code
_entity_poly.pdbx_strand_id
1 'polypeptide(L)'
;TVGEMGSWVEGQWVWDLRWRKDLFVLELNLLDSLHEILNRSTISAADDSWFWKHDPIGQYSIKSAFLALSRSTTYELIFFEEEERLLPKVWKTFSPSKVAVFSWQLLQDKLPTRQNLWQRGVIGDASVSTCVLCGLEPKSADHLFSSCNRISPAWYGILRGLGVKLVPPRGVLGIFEAFLGIGMSRKDML
;
A
#
# COMPACT_ATOMS: atom_id res chain seq x y z
N THR A 1 -28.01 -5.79 17.54
CA THR A 1 -27.81 -6.53 16.28
C THR A 1 -28.87 -6.05 15.27
N VAL A 2 -29.00 -6.59 14.04
CA VAL A 2 -30.01 -6.10 13.07
C VAL A 2 -31.42 -6.27 13.63
N GLY A 3 -31.70 -7.37 14.32
CA GLY A 3 -32.98 -7.63 14.99
C GLY A 3 -33.33 -6.65 16.13
N GLU A 4 -32.40 -5.83 16.61
CA GLU A 4 -32.68 -4.78 17.61
C GLU A 4 -32.99 -3.41 16.98
N MET A 5 -32.83 -3.28 15.66
CA MET A 5 -32.93 -2.00 14.93
C MET A 5 -34.31 -1.80 14.30
N GLY A 6 -35.32 -2.52 14.78
CA GLY A 6 -36.66 -2.51 14.21
C GLY A 6 -37.59 -3.52 14.88
N SER A 7 -38.77 -3.68 14.31
CA SER A 7 -39.77 -4.64 14.79
C SER A 7 -40.65 -5.16 13.66
N TRP A 8 -41.27 -6.31 13.88
CA TRP A 8 -42.24 -6.87 12.96
C TRP A 8 -43.63 -6.28 13.23
N VAL A 9 -44.21 -5.64 12.22
CA VAL A 9 -45.58 -5.08 12.24
C VAL A 9 -46.35 -5.70 11.08
N GLU A 10 -47.44 -6.40 11.38
CA GLU A 10 -48.31 -7.05 10.37
C GLU A 10 -47.55 -7.97 9.38
N GLY A 11 -46.49 -8.62 9.86
CA GLY A 11 -45.66 -9.51 9.03
C GLY A 11 -44.66 -8.80 8.13
N GLN A 12 -44.48 -7.49 8.27
CA GLN A 12 -43.43 -6.71 7.61
C GLN A 12 -42.42 -6.18 8.63
N TRP A 13 -41.15 -6.14 8.24
CA TRP A 13 -40.10 -5.54 9.06
C TRP A 13 -40.14 -4.02 8.94
N VAL A 14 -40.21 -3.33 10.07
CA VAL A 14 -40.18 -1.87 10.15
C VAL A 14 -38.92 -1.45 10.89
N TRP A 15 -38.07 -0.65 10.24
CA TRP A 15 -36.84 -0.12 10.81
C TRP A 15 -37.11 0.99 11.83
N ASP A 16 -36.49 0.91 13.01
CA ASP A 16 -36.44 1.94 14.06
C ASP A 16 -34.98 2.31 14.33
N LEU A 17 -34.38 3.06 13.40
CA LEU A 17 -32.98 3.47 13.49
C LEU A 17 -32.81 4.63 14.47
N ARG A 18 -32.11 4.37 15.58
CA ARG A 18 -31.82 5.37 16.61
C ARG A 18 -30.37 5.84 16.53
N TRP A 19 -30.20 7.13 16.28
CA TRP A 19 -28.88 7.76 16.18
C TRP A 19 -28.41 8.25 17.55
N ARG A 20 -27.10 8.16 17.82
CA ARG A 20 -26.51 8.67 19.07
C ARG A 20 -26.49 10.20 19.16
N LYS A 21 -26.58 10.88 18.03
CA LYS A 21 -26.59 12.34 17.86
C LYS A 21 -27.55 12.69 16.72
N ASP A 22 -27.99 13.95 16.68
CA ASP A 22 -28.72 14.47 15.53
C ASP A 22 -27.84 14.44 14.27
N LEU A 23 -28.48 14.18 13.13
CA LEU A 23 -27.82 14.16 11.84
C LEU A 23 -27.64 15.58 11.31
N PHE A 24 -26.46 15.86 10.76
CA PHE A 24 -26.19 17.09 10.03
C PHE A 24 -26.82 17.06 8.64
N VAL A 25 -27.06 18.23 8.05
CA VAL A 25 -27.62 18.35 6.68
C VAL A 25 -26.82 17.55 5.64
N LEU A 26 -25.48 17.50 5.77
CA LEU A 26 -24.62 16.73 4.87
C LEU A 26 -24.78 15.20 5.05
N GLU A 27 -25.23 14.74 6.21
CA GLU A 27 -25.45 13.32 6.52
C GLU A 27 -26.83 12.84 6.01
N LEU A 28 -27.77 13.75 5.68
CA LEU A 28 -29.11 13.38 5.19
C LEU A 28 -29.07 12.60 3.87
N ASN A 29 -28.18 12.97 2.95
CA ASN A 29 -28.01 12.23 1.69
C ASN A 29 -27.51 10.78 1.92
N LEU A 30 -26.70 10.58 2.96
CA LEU A 30 -26.22 9.25 3.36
C LEU A 30 -27.35 8.45 3.99
N LEU A 31 -28.23 9.11 4.76
CA LEU A 31 -29.42 8.48 5.34
C LEU A 31 -30.39 8.02 4.24
N ASP A 32 -30.64 8.83 3.23
CA ASP A 32 -31.50 8.44 2.09
C ASP A 32 -30.93 7.23 1.35
N SER A 33 -29.61 7.25 1.09
CA SER A 33 -28.90 6.12 0.48
C SER A 33 -29.00 4.86 1.33
N LEU A 34 -28.90 4.99 2.65
CA LEU A 34 -29.07 3.88 3.58
C LEU A 34 -30.50 3.33 3.52
N HIS A 35 -31.53 4.19 3.56
CA HIS A 35 -32.92 3.76 3.47
C HIS A 35 -33.21 3.02 2.16
N GLU A 36 -32.65 3.45 1.03
CA GLU A 36 -32.79 2.75 -0.25
C GLU A 36 -32.22 1.32 -0.18
N ILE A 37 -31.07 1.13 0.48
CA ILE A 37 -30.45 -0.18 0.65
C ILE A 37 -31.31 -1.05 1.60
N LEU A 38 -31.74 -0.49 2.72
CA LEU A 38 -32.51 -1.21 3.74
C LEU A 38 -33.88 -1.64 3.23
N ASN A 39 -34.58 -0.78 2.48
CA ASN A 39 -35.89 -1.11 1.90
C ASN A 39 -35.83 -2.19 0.83
N ARG A 40 -34.67 -2.37 0.17
CA ARG A 40 -34.44 -3.47 -0.78
C ARG A 40 -34.03 -4.78 -0.12
N SER A 41 -33.63 -4.74 1.16
CA SER A 41 -33.18 -5.92 1.88
C SER A 41 -34.35 -6.74 2.40
N THR A 42 -34.26 -8.07 2.28
CA THR A 42 -35.25 -8.98 2.87
C THR A 42 -34.75 -9.40 4.25
N ILE A 43 -35.50 -9.03 5.30
CA ILE A 43 -35.19 -9.41 6.68
C ILE A 43 -35.89 -10.72 7.00
N SER A 44 -35.15 -11.65 7.61
CA SER A 44 -35.68 -12.92 8.10
C SER A 44 -35.83 -12.87 9.63
N ALA A 45 -36.69 -13.72 10.19
CA ALA A 45 -36.83 -13.87 11.63
C ALA A 45 -35.74 -14.75 12.28
N ALA A 46 -34.73 -15.17 11.52
CA ALA A 46 -33.61 -15.94 12.05
C ALA A 46 -32.68 -15.07 12.90
N ASP A 47 -31.92 -15.71 13.79
CA ASP A 47 -30.92 -15.03 14.60
C ASP A 47 -29.85 -14.36 13.73
N ASP A 48 -29.38 -13.20 14.18
CA ASP A 48 -28.38 -12.43 13.46
C ASP A 48 -27.03 -13.16 13.40
N SER A 49 -26.43 -13.17 12.20
CA SER A 49 -25.12 -13.74 11.96
C SER A 49 -24.26 -12.84 11.09
N TRP A 50 -22.94 -12.92 11.26
CA TRP A 50 -21.98 -12.21 10.42
C TRP A 50 -21.75 -12.98 9.12
N PHE A 51 -21.90 -12.31 7.98
CA PHE A 51 -21.60 -12.85 6.66
C PHE A 51 -20.63 -11.95 5.90
N TRP A 52 -19.50 -12.51 5.47
CA TRP A 52 -18.50 -11.79 4.70
C TRP A 52 -18.77 -11.92 3.20
N LYS A 53 -19.28 -10.85 2.58
CA LYS A 53 -19.70 -10.82 1.16
C LYS A 53 -18.60 -11.17 0.14
N HIS A 54 -17.32 -11.08 0.53
CA HIS A 54 -16.19 -11.36 -0.36
C HIS A 54 -15.62 -12.77 -0.18
N ASP A 55 -16.35 -13.67 0.46
CA ASP A 55 -16.05 -15.09 0.51
C ASP A 55 -17.32 -15.91 0.17
N PRO A 56 -17.24 -16.93 -0.70
CA PRO A 56 -18.41 -17.71 -1.11
C PRO A 56 -19.12 -18.44 0.04
N ILE A 57 -18.40 -18.74 1.13
CA ILE A 57 -18.92 -19.43 2.32
C ILE A 57 -19.26 -18.41 3.42
N GLY A 58 -19.08 -17.11 3.14
CA GLY A 58 -19.41 -16.04 4.07
C GLY A 58 -18.41 -15.86 5.20
N GLN A 59 -17.24 -16.51 5.15
CA GLN A 59 -16.27 -16.43 6.23
C GLN A 59 -15.26 -15.30 6.01
N TYR A 60 -15.05 -14.51 7.06
CA TYR A 60 -14.01 -13.50 7.04
C TYR A 60 -12.63 -14.16 7.12
N SER A 61 -11.71 -13.73 6.26
CA SER A 61 -10.29 -13.99 6.41
C SER A 61 -9.49 -12.76 6.00
N ILE A 62 -8.28 -12.62 6.56
CA ILE A 62 -7.35 -11.55 6.15
C ILE A 62 -7.08 -11.62 4.63
N LYS A 63 -6.99 -12.84 4.07
CA LYS A 63 -6.77 -13.06 2.64
C LYS A 63 -7.92 -12.53 1.79
N SER A 64 -9.17 -12.89 2.10
CA SER A 64 -10.34 -12.44 1.34
C SER A 64 -10.58 -10.93 1.50
N ALA A 65 -10.30 -10.37 2.68
CA ALA A 65 -10.32 -8.93 2.90
C ALA A 65 -9.26 -8.19 2.08
N PHE A 66 -8.01 -8.67 2.08
CA PHE A 66 -6.93 -8.07 1.30
C PHE A 66 -7.25 -8.09 -0.20
N LEU A 67 -7.73 -9.23 -0.73
CA LEU A 67 -8.09 -9.35 -2.15
C LEU A 67 -9.28 -8.47 -2.54
N ALA A 68 -10.27 -8.31 -1.66
CA ALA A 68 -11.39 -7.40 -1.89
C ALA A 68 -10.93 -5.95 -1.96
N LEU A 69 -10.06 -5.54 -1.02
CA LEU A 69 -9.49 -4.20 -1.00
C LEU A 69 -8.61 -3.95 -2.22
N SER A 70 -7.70 -4.86 -2.55
CA SER A 70 -6.78 -4.71 -3.68
C SER A 70 -7.51 -4.60 -5.02
N ARG A 71 -8.67 -5.25 -5.18
CA ARG A 71 -9.53 -5.12 -6.38
C ARG A 71 -10.30 -3.81 -6.44
N SER A 72 -10.67 -3.25 -5.29
CA SER A 72 -11.41 -1.99 -5.19
C SER A 72 -10.50 -0.76 -5.31
N THR A 73 -9.24 -0.91 -4.91
CA THR A 73 -8.20 0.11 -5.07
C THR A 73 -7.57 -0.03 -6.44
N THR A 74 -8.36 0.13 -7.49
CA THR A 74 -7.90 0.27 -8.89
C THR A 74 -7.27 1.66 -9.10
N TYR A 75 -6.41 2.10 -8.18
CA TYR A 75 -5.15 2.65 -8.68
C TYR A 75 -4.41 1.40 -9.07
N GLU A 76 -4.31 1.15 -10.37
CA GLU A 76 -3.39 0.15 -10.89
C GLU A 76 -2.12 0.24 -10.05
N LEU A 77 -1.89 -0.75 -9.19
CA LEU A 77 -0.56 -1.06 -8.76
C LEU A 77 0.08 -1.56 -10.06
N ILE A 78 0.46 -0.62 -10.93
CA ILE A 78 1.38 -0.84 -12.02
C ILE A 78 2.70 -1.12 -11.29
N PHE A 79 2.80 -2.29 -10.68
CA PHE A 79 4.10 -2.87 -10.45
C PHE A 79 4.63 -3.02 -11.87
N PHE A 80 5.63 -2.21 -12.19
CA PHE A 80 6.43 -2.49 -13.37
C PHE A 80 6.87 -3.96 -13.26
N GLU A 81 6.86 -4.70 -14.36
CA GLU A 81 7.20 -6.14 -14.41
C GLU A 81 8.52 -6.44 -13.64
N GLU A 82 9.43 -5.46 -13.64
CA GLU A 82 10.67 -5.45 -12.88
C GLU A 82 10.47 -5.47 -11.34
N GLU A 83 9.55 -4.69 -10.79
CA GLU A 83 9.24 -4.67 -9.35
C GLU A 83 8.65 -6.00 -8.89
N GLU A 84 7.72 -6.58 -9.65
CA GLU A 84 7.12 -7.89 -9.33
C GLU A 84 8.18 -8.99 -9.28
N ARG A 85 9.17 -8.92 -10.18
CA ARG A 85 10.31 -9.84 -10.22
C ARG A 85 11.30 -9.65 -9.07
N LEU A 86 11.49 -8.42 -8.58
CA LEU A 86 12.53 -8.07 -7.61
C LEU A 86 12.05 -8.10 -6.15
N LEU A 87 10.81 -7.69 -5.86
CA LEU A 87 10.29 -7.60 -4.50
C LEU A 87 10.36 -8.93 -3.72
N PRO A 88 10.06 -10.10 -4.31
CA PRO A 88 10.21 -11.37 -3.60
C PRO A 88 11.66 -11.71 -3.24
N LYS A 89 12.63 -11.17 -3.97
CA LYS A 89 14.06 -11.45 -3.75
C LYS A 89 14.62 -10.71 -2.53
N VAL A 90 14.01 -9.59 -2.13
CA VAL A 90 14.41 -8.82 -0.93
C VAL A 90 14.44 -9.72 0.30
N TRP A 91 13.41 -10.55 0.46
CA TRP A 91 13.24 -11.47 1.59
C TRP A 91 14.16 -12.70 1.54
N LYS A 92 14.80 -12.96 0.39
CA LYS A 92 15.75 -14.07 0.20
C LYS A 92 17.21 -13.64 0.46
N THR A 93 17.43 -12.38 0.79
CA THR A 93 18.77 -11.86 1.10
C THR A 93 19.18 -12.23 2.53
N PHE A 94 20.48 -12.32 2.81
CA PHE A 94 21.03 -12.49 4.16
C PHE A 94 21.01 -11.20 5.00
N SER A 95 20.26 -10.19 4.56
CA SER A 95 20.24 -8.90 5.24
C SER A 95 19.42 -8.99 6.54
N PRO A 96 19.75 -8.19 7.58
CA PRO A 96 18.90 -8.08 8.76
C PRO A 96 17.48 -7.64 8.38
N SER A 97 16.46 -8.10 9.10
CA SER A 97 15.05 -7.83 8.76
C SER A 97 14.73 -6.34 8.60
N LYS A 98 15.38 -5.46 9.37
CA LYS A 98 15.22 -4.01 9.23
C LYS A 98 15.68 -3.49 7.86
N VAL A 99 16.77 -4.05 7.33
CA VAL A 99 17.29 -3.72 6.00
C VAL A 99 16.36 -4.27 4.93
N ALA A 100 15.89 -5.51 5.07
CA ALA A 100 14.93 -6.10 4.14
C ALA A 100 13.62 -5.29 4.06
N VAL A 101 13.05 -4.90 5.20
CA VAL A 101 11.84 -4.05 5.25
C VAL A 101 12.10 -2.70 4.58
N PHE A 102 13.23 -2.05 4.89
CA PHE A 102 13.61 -0.78 4.29
C PHE A 102 13.74 -0.89 2.76
N SER A 103 14.45 -1.91 2.26
CA SER A 103 14.61 -2.16 0.82
C SER A 103 13.28 -2.46 0.14
N TRP A 104 12.41 -3.26 0.76
CA TRP A 104 11.07 -3.55 0.24
C TRP A 104 10.20 -2.30 0.13
N GLN A 105 10.27 -1.40 1.11
CA GLN A 105 9.58 -0.10 1.06
C GLN A 105 10.20 0.84 0.01
N LEU A 106 11.53 0.86 -0.08
CA LEU A 106 12.27 1.70 -1.03
C LEU A 106 11.96 1.32 -2.48
N LEU A 107 11.92 0.02 -2.80
CA LEU A 107 11.64 -0.49 -4.15
C LEU A 107 10.21 -0.22 -4.63
N GLN A 108 9.28 0.07 -3.73
CA GLN A 108 7.89 0.43 -4.08
C GLN A 108 7.62 1.94 -3.98
N ASP A 109 8.67 2.75 -3.81
CA ASP A 109 8.58 4.18 -3.49
C ASP A 109 7.62 4.48 -2.33
N LYS A 110 7.65 3.65 -1.28
CA LYS A 110 6.74 3.76 -0.11
C LYS A 110 7.35 4.46 1.10
N LEU A 111 8.63 4.83 1.03
CA LEU A 111 9.30 5.59 2.09
C LEU A 111 8.67 6.97 2.28
N PRO A 112 8.74 7.57 3.49
CA PRO A 112 8.22 8.90 3.77
C PRO A 112 9.14 10.00 3.22
N THR A 113 9.46 9.95 1.92
CA THR A 113 10.14 11.04 1.23
C THR A 113 9.20 12.25 1.18
N ARG A 114 9.73 13.48 1.02
CA ARG A 114 8.84 14.65 0.87
C ARG A 114 7.90 14.50 -0.32
N GLN A 115 8.39 13.94 -1.43
CA GLN A 115 7.56 13.69 -2.61
C GLN A 115 6.37 12.78 -2.26
N ASN A 116 6.62 11.68 -1.55
CA ASN A 116 5.56 10.74 -1.17
C ASN A 116 4.63 11.31 -0.10
N LEU A 117 5.15 12.10 0.83
CA LEU A 117 4.33 12.81 1.82
C LEU A 117 3.42 13.87 1.15
N TRP A 118 3.92 14.58 0.14
CA TRP A 118 3.14 15.55 -0.63
C TRP A 118 2.07 14.86 -1.47
N GLN A 119 2.42 13.79 -2.20
CA GLN A 119 1.46 12.99 -2.97
C GLN A 119 0.34 12.39 -2.09
N ARG A 120 0.65 12.09 -0.82
CA ARG A 120 -0.33 11.60 0.17
C ARG A 120 -1.11 12.72 0.88
N GLY A 121 -0.89 13.99 0.52
CA GLY A 121 -1.54 15.15 1.14
C GLY A 121 -1.14 15.41 2.59
N VAL A 122 -0.05 14.81 3.08
CA VAL A 122 0.44 15.00 4.46
C VAL A 122 1.10 16.36 4.63
N ILE A 123 1.71 16.88 3.56
CA ILE A 123 2.33 18.22 3.53
C ILE A 123 1.73 19.05 2.40
N GLY A 124 1.41 20.31 2.67
CA GLY A 124 0.74 21.21 1.73
C GLY A 124 1.67 21.98 0.79
N ASP A 125 2.97 21.97 1.03
CA ASP A 125 3.93 22.78 0.27
C ASP A 125 4.84 21.90 -0.60
N ALA A 126 4.69 22.01 -1.93
CA ALA A 126 5.53 21.36 -2.93
C ALA A 126 6.86 22.11 -3.17
N SER A 127 6.97 23.37 -2.73
CA SER A 127 8.06 24.29 -3.08
C SER A 127 9.38 24.03 -2.33
N VAL A 128 9.37 23.20 -1.28
CA VAL A 128 10.59 22.76 -0.54
C VAL A 128 11.00 21.33 -0.91
N SER A 129 10.78 20.95 -2.17
CA SER A 129 11.06 19.61 -2.67
C SER A 129 12.52 19.38 -3.06
N THR A 130 13.43 20.34 -2.90
CA THR A 130 14.85 20.17 -3.27
C THR A 130 15.60 19.24 -2.33
N CYS A 131 16.37 18.31 -2.87
CA CYS A 131 17.14 17.29 -2.16
C CYS A 131 17.92 17.86 -0.96
N VAL A 132 17.81 17.22 0.22
CA VAL A 132 18.53 17.69 1.43
C VAL A 132 20.05 17.57 1.32
N LEU A 133 20.54 16.75 0.39
CA LEU A 133 21.97 16.49 0.21
C LEU A 133 22.60 17.45 -0.82
N CYS A 134 21.94 17.65 -1.96
CA CYS A 134 22.49 18.45 -3.05
C CYS A 134 21.79 19.78 -3.30
N GLY A 135 20.54 19.93 -2.87
CA GLY A 135 19.74 21.15 -3.10
C GLY A 135 19.25 21.37 -4.53
N LEU A 136 19.46 20.42 -5.45
CA LEU A 136 19.25 20.64 -6.89
C LEU A 136 17.96 20.02 -7.46
N GLU A 137 17.63 18.80 -7.07
CA GLU A 137 16.55 18.00 -7.67
C GLU A 137 15.45 17.64 -6.65
N PRO A 138 14.25 17.22 -7.09
CA PRO A 138 13.20 16.72 -6.21
C PRO A 138 13.67 15.58 -5.28
N LYS A 139 13.15 15.53 -4.04
CA LYS A 139 13.37 14.45 -3.04
C LYS A 139 12.63 13.15 -3.42
N SER A 140 12.86 12.62 -4.61
CA SER A 140 12.44 11.26 -4.95
C SER A 140 13.34 10.22 -4.27
N ALA A 141 12.83 9.01 -4.08
CA ALA A 141 13.64 7.89 -3.58
C ALA A 141 14.84 7.62 -4.52
N ASP A 142 14.61 7.63 -5.83
CA ASP A 142 15.68 7.45 -6.82
C ASP A 142 16.77 8.51 -6.70
N HIS A 143 16.40 9.78 -6.56
CA HIS A 143 17.40 10.82 -6.40
C HIS A 143 18.17 10.64 -5.08
N LEU A 144 17.46 10.53 -3.96
CA LEU A 144 18.07 10.44 -2.63
C LEU A 144 18.98 9.23 -2.45
N PHE A 145 18.66 8.10 -3.09
CA PHE A 145 19.38 6.84 -2.88
C PHE A 145 20.23 6.39 -4.07
N SER A 146 20.15 7.02 -5.25
CA SER A 146 20.95 6.59 -6.41
C SER A 146 21.63 7.74 -7.14
N SER A 147 20.86 8.68 -7.69
CA SER A 147 21.36 9.62 -8.71
C SER A 147 21.85 10.94 -8.16
N CYS A 148 21.63 11.23 -6.86
CA CYS A 148 22.18 12.40 -6.20
C CYS A 148 23.70 12.44 -6.34
N ASN A 149 24.24 13.59 -6.78
CA ASN A 149 25.68 13.81 -6.94
C ASN A 149 26.48 13.69 -5.63
N ARG A 150 25.83 13.73 -4.46
CA ARG A 150 26.44 13.43 -3.16
C ARG A 150 26.47 11.94 -2.81
N ILE A 151 25.56 11.15 -3.37
CA ILE A 151 25.37 9.72 -3.06
C ILE A 151 25.99 8.82 -4.13
N SER A 152 25.86 9.17 -5.41
CA SER A 152 26.39 8.38 -6.50
C SER A 152 27.89 8.05 -6.35
N PRO A 153 28.79 8.96 -5.88
CA PRO A 153 30.20 8.61 -5.69
C PRO A 153 30.42 7.51 -4.64
N ALA A 154 29.58 7.45 -3.60
CA ALA A 154 29.65 6.39 -2.60
C ALA A 154 29.32 5.02 -3.22
N TRP A 155 28.28 4.96 -4.07
CA TRP A 155 27.96 3.74 -4.81
C TRP A 155 29.07 3.30 -5.76
N TYR A 156 29.70 4.24 -6.48
CA TYR A 156 30.87 3.93 -7.29
C TYR A 156 32.01 3.33 -6.46
N GLY A 157 32.27 3.88 -5.27
CA GLY A 157 33.29 3.35 -4.36
C GLY A 157 33.00 1.92 -3.90
N ILE A 158 31.75 1.66 -3.47
CA ILE A 158 31.31 0.34 -3.02
C ILE A 158 31.36 -0.69 -4.16
N LEU A 159 30.78 -0.36 -5.32
CA LEU A 159 30.75 -1.27 -6.47
C LEU A 159 32.16 -1.58 -6.98
N ARG A 160 33.04 -0.58 -7.03
CA ARG A 160 34.46 -0.78 -7.35
C ARG A 160 35.15 -1.70 -6.33
N GLY A 161 34.90 -1.50 -5.04
CA GLY A 161 35.43 -2.37 -3.98
C GLY A 161 34.94 -3.81 -4.10
N LEU A 162 33.76 -4.03 -4.65
CA LEU A 162 33.18 -5.35 -4.95
C LEU A 162 33.61 -5.93 -6.31
N GLY A 163 34.49 -5.24 -7.05
CA GLY A 163 34.96 -5.70 -8.36
C GLY A 163 33.97 -5.50 -9.52
N VAL A 164 32.89 -4.75 -9.29
CA VAL A 164 31.90 -4.43 -10.32
C VAL A 164 32.42 -3.29 -11.19
N LYS A 165 32.57 -3.55 -12.49
CA LYS A 165 33.07 -2.58 -13.49
C LYS A 165 31.99 -1.69 -14.11
N LEU A 166 30.73 -1.85 -13.71
CA LEU A 166 29.59 -1.14 -14.27
C LEU A 166 29.45 0.28 -13.70
N VAL A 167 28.97 1.18 -14.55
CA VAL A 167 28.39 2.46 -14.12
C VAL A 167 27.15 2.14 -13.26
N PRO A 168 27.04 2.66 -12.03
CA PRO A 168 25.84 2.50 -11.22
C PRO A 168 24.63 2.93 -12.05
N PRO A 169 23.64 2.05 -12.24
CA PRO A 169 22.43 2.43 -12.94
C PRO A 169 21.74 3.59 -12.22
N ARG A 170 21.05 4.43 -12.99
CA ARG A 170 20.20 5.48 -12.42
C ARG A 170 18.96 4.80 -11.87
N GLY A 171 18.67 5.02 -10.60
CA GLY A 171 17.50 4.46 -9.92
C GLY A 171 17.84 3.36 -8.91
N VAL A 172 16.97 3.22 -7.92
CA VAL A 172 17.05 2.22 -6.85
C VAL A 172 17.00 0.80 -7.42
N LEU A 173 16.13 0.55 -8.40
CA LEU A 173 15.92 -0.78 -8.99
C LEU A 173 17.23 -1.34 -9.56
N GLY A 174 17.91 -0.57 -10.38
CA GLY A 174 19.17 -1.01 -10.98
C GLY A 174 20.28 -1.26 -9.94
N ILE A 175 20.35 -0.45 -8.87
CA ILE A 175 21.30 -0.69 -7.77
C ILE A 175 21.00 -2.06 -7.16
N PHE A 176 19.74 -2.33 -6.86
CA PHE A 176 19.32 -3.60 -6.27
C PHE A 176 19.61 -4.79 -7.19
N GLU A 177 19.38 -4.66 -8.49
CA GLU A 177 19.75 -5.67 -9.49
C GLU A 177 21.24 -5.97 -9.52
N ALA A 178 22.09 -4.93 -9.49
CA ALA A 178 23.54 -5.10 -9.43
C ALA A 178 23.95 -5.91 -8.19
N PHE A 179 23.37 -5.61 -7.02
CA PHE A 179 23.66 -6.36 -5.80
C PHE A 179 23.18 -7.81 -5.84
N LEU A 180 21.99 -8.07 -6.40
CA LEU A 180 21.51 -9.44 -6.60
C LEU A 180 22.40 -10.22 -7.56
N GLY A 181 22.85 -9.61 -8.65
CA GLY A 181 23.79 -10.22 -9.59
C GLY A 181 25.11 -10.62 -8.95
N ILE A 182 25.62 -9.84 -8.00
CA ILE A 182 26.84 -10.16 -7.22
C ILE A 182 26.59 -11.30 -6.23
N GLY A 183 25.42 -11.31 -5.57
CA GLY A 183 25.09 -12.27 -4.52
C GLY A 183 24.70 -13.66 -5.00
N MET A 184 24.23 -13.81 -6.25
CA MET A 184 23.73 -15.08 -6.78
C MET A 184 24.83 -16.01 -7.33
N SER A 185 26.06 -15.53 -7.56
CA SER A 185 27.15 -16.35 -8.10
C SER A 185 27.88 -17.23 -7.07
N ARG A 186 27.55 -17.15 -5.77
CA ARG A 186 28.21 -18.00 -4.74
C ARG A 186 27.53 -19.35 -4.50
N LYS A 187 26.44 -19.68 -5.20
CA LYS A 187 25.76 -20.98 -5.05
C LYS A 187 26.21 -22.05 -6.05
N ASP A 188 27.16 -21.74 -6.93
CA ASP A 188 27.79 -22.72 -7.84
C ASP A 188 29.24 -23.08 -7.42
N MET A 189 29.61 -22.85 -6.15
CA MET A 189 30.93 -23.20 -5.61
C MET A 189 30.84 -23.93 -4.26
N LEU A 190 29.92 -24.89 -4.12
CA LEU A 190 30.02 -26.05 -3.23
C LEU A 190 29.16 -27.21 -3.78
#